data_AF-A0A9P5JQF7-F1
#
_entry.id   AF-A0A9P5JQF7-F1
#
_cell.length_a   1.000
_cell.length_b   1.000
_cell.length_c   1.000
_cell.angle_alpha   90.00
_cell.angle_beta   90.00
_cell.angle_gamma   90.00
#
_symmetry.space_group_name_H-M   'P 1'
#
loop_
_entity.id
_entity.type
_entity.pdbx_description
1 polymer ?
#
loop_
_entity_poly.entity_id
_entity_poly.type
_entity_poly.pdbx_seq_one_letter_code
_entity_poly.pdbx_strand_id
1 'polypeptide(L)'
;FDFGEALKKALGGGLSGAAAMILQVLTLMPMRTIMNYQYRFGHPFTEAARILYADGGYGRYYQGLGAALVQGPAARFGDTAANVGILALFKSNPVLSKLPSHIQTIFGSLLAALFRMVLTPIDTVKTTLQAQGKPGWAILRRRIKIYGFGSLFYGAFATAAATFVGNYPWFSTYNFLQELLPPAQNLVQKLIRQAAIGFCASVVSDTVSNSLRVIKTYRQVNDTKISYTQAAKAVIATDGVFGFFTRGLKTRIFTNGLQSIMFSILWKLFLDL
;
A
#
# COMPACT_ATOMS: atom_id res chain seq x y z
N PHE A 1 -11.91 21.53 -21.92
CA PHE A 1 -11.39 20.85 -20.72
C PHE A 1 -10.12 21.58 -20.33
N ASP A 2 -10.11 22.29 -19.20
CA ASP A 2 -8.95 23.07 -18.81
C ASP A 2 -7.93 22.16 -18.11
N PHE A 3 -6.93 21.73 -18.87
CA PHE A 3 -5.86 20.86 -18.39
C PHE A 3 -5.05 21.54 -17.26
N GLY A 4 -4.93 22.87 -17.28
CA GLY A 4 -4.23 23.64 -16.27
C GLY A 4 -4.96 23.65 -14.93
N GLU A 5 -6.29 23.78 -14.94
CA GLU A 5 -7.09 23.74 -13.73
C GLU A 5 -7.14 22.34 -13.10
N ALA A 6 -7.25 21.30 -13.93
CA ALA A 6 -7.19 19.91 -13.48
C ALA A 6 -5.81 19.57 -12.86
N LEU A 7 -4.73 20.06 -13.45
CA LEU A 7 -3.37 19.86 -12.94
C LEU A 7 -3.13 20.63 -11.63
N LYS A 8 -3.63 21.87 -11.51
CA LYS A 8 -3.58 22.63 -10.25
C LYS A 8 -4.36 21.94 -9.13
N LYS A 9 -5.56 21.42 -9.41
CA LYS A 9 -6.34 20.61 -8.46
C LYS A 9 -5.64 19.30 -8.08
N ALA A 10 -4.98 18.64 -9.04
CA ALA A 10 -4.18 17.44 -8.79
C ALA A 10 -2.96 17.71 -7.90
N LEU A 11 -2.27 18.82 -8.14
CA LEU A 11 -1.11 19.26 -7.36
C LEU A 11 -1.53 19.64 -5.94
N GLY A 12 -2.61 20.42 -5.79
CA GLY A 12 -3.15 20.79 -4.47
C GLY A 12 -3.58 19.56 -3.67
N GLY A 13 -4.40 18.69 -4.25
CA GLY A 13 -4.81 17.45 -3.58
C GLY A 13 -3.65 16.47 -3.33
N GLY A 14 -2.65 16.44 -4.22
CA GLY A 14 -1.44 15.63 -4.04
C GLY A 14 -0.58 16.11 -2.88
N LEU A 15 -0.45 17.42 -2.69
CA LEU A 15 0.32 18.03 -1.60
C LEU A 15 -0.36 17.85 -0.24
N SER A 16 -1.67 18.12 -0.14
CA SER A 16 -2.42 17.86 1.10
C SER A 16 -2.42 16.37 1.47
N GLY A 17 -2.48 15.49 0.46
CA GLY A 17 -2.38 14.05 0.65
C GLY A 17 -0.99 13.61 1.11
N ALA A 18 0.06 14.22 0.55
CA ALA A 18 1.45 14.01 0.97
C ALA A 18 1.67 14.46 2.43
N ALA A 19 1.13 15.61 2.85
CA ALA A 19 1.21 16.09 4.23
C ALA A 19 0.49 15.14 5.21
N ALA A 20 -0.72 14.68 4.87
CA ALA A 20 -1.43 13.68 5.66
C ALA A 20 -0.65 12.36 5.78
N MET A 21 0.08 11.96 4.74
CA MET A 21 0.92 10.77 4.78
C MET A 21 2.09 10.88 5.74
N ILE A 22 2.70 12.06 5.89
CA ILE A 22 3.81 12.24 6.84
C ILE A 22 3.32 11.90 8.26
N LEU A 23 2.18 12.46 8.66
CA LEU A 23 1.63 12.21 9.99
C LEU A 23 1.20 10.74 10.18
N GLN A 24 0.64 10.12 9.14
CA GLN A 24 0.33 8.68 9.18
C GLN A 24 1.59 7.81 9.29
N VAL A 25 2.69 8.18 8.64
CA VAL A 25 3.95 7.48 8.80
C VAL A 25 4.44 7.62 10.24
N LEU A 26 4.44 8.82 10.82
CA LEU A 26 4.91 9.02 12.20
C LEU A 26 4.07 8.27 13.26
N THR A 27 2.77 8.13 13.03
CA THR A 27 1.84 7.54 14.01
C THR A 27 1.63 6.05 13.81
N LEU A 28 1.52 5.57 12.56
CA LEU A 28 1.14 4.19 12.24
C LEU A 28 2.33 3.32 11.79
N MET A 29 3.54 3.87 11.76
CA MET A 29 4.73 3.07 11.43
C MET A 29 4.94 1.86 12.34
N PRO A 30 4.71 1.90 13.68
CA PRO A 30 4.83 0.70 14.51
C PRO A 30 3.99 -0.47 14.01
N MET A 31 2.74 -0.20 13.62
CA MET A 31 1.83 -1.20 13.06
C MET A 31 2.32 -1.75 11.72
N ARG A 32 2.87 -0.87 10.85
CA ARG A 32 3.48 -1.27 9.58
C ARG A 32 4.72 -2.13 9.79
N THR A 33 5.53 -1.83 10.80
CA THR A 33 6.74 -2.59 11.14
C THR A 33 6.38 -3.99 11.63
N ILE A 34 5.40 -4.11 12.54
CA ILE A 34 4.88 -5.40 12.99
C ILE A 34 4.35 -6.20 11.80
N MET A 35 3.49 -5.60 10.97
CA MET A 35 2.92 -6.25 9.79
C MET A 35 4.00 -6.79 8.83
N ASN A 36 5.04 -6.00 8.53
CA ASN A 36 6.13 -6.43 7.65
C ASN A 36 6.99 -7.54 8.26
N TYR A 37 7.19 -7.51 9.58
CA TYR A 37 7.81 -8.61 10.32
C TYR A 37 6.97 -9.89 10.20
N GLN A 38 5.65 -9.80 10.40
CA GLN A 38 4.75 -10.94 10.27
C GLN A 38 4.77 -11.54 8.86
N TYR A 39 4.80 -10.72 7.80
CA TYR A 39 4.90 -11.25 6.43
C TYR A 39 6.19 -12.05 6.21
N ARG A 40 7.30 -11.63 6.82
CA ARG A 40 8.59 -12.30 6.69
C ARG A 40 8.64 -13.60 7.51
N PHE A 41 8.29 -13.52 8.79
CA PHE A 41 8.58 -14.57 9.78
C PHE A 41 7.36 -15.39 10.23
N GLY A 42 6.14 -14.94 9.97
CA GLY A 42 4.92 -15.72 10.26
C GLY A 42 4.37 -15.60 11.69
N HIS A 43 5.00 -14.84 12.58
CA HIS A 43 4.55 -14.74 13.97
C HIS A 43 3.17 -14.06 14.14
N PRO A 44 2.39 -14.42 15.17
CA PRO A 44 1.22 -13.67 15.62
C PRO A 44 1.56 -12.22 16.02
N PHE A 45 0.55 -11.35 16.07
CA PHE A 45 0.75 -9.91 16.32
C PHE A 45 1.44 -9.62 17.66
N THR A 46 0.95 -10.23 18.73
CA THR A 46 1.45 -10.02 20.10
C THR A 46 2.89 -10.50 20.26
N GLU A 47 3.20 -11.64 19.66
CA GLU A 47 4.54 -12.21 19.67
C GLU A 47 5.51 -11.37 18.83
N ALA A 48 5.13 -10.99 17.60
CA ALA A 48 5.91 -10.10 16.76
C ALA A 48 6.19 -8.76 17.44
N ALA A 49 5.20 -8.15 18.09
CA ALA A 49 5.39 -6.92 18.86
C ALA A 49 6.38 -7.12 20.01
N ARG A 50 6.26 -8.21 20.77
CA ARG A 50 7.18 -8.51 21.88
C ARG A 50 8.61 -8.73 21.38
N ILE A 51 8.81 -9.50 20.31
CA ILE A 51 10.14 -9.74 19.71
C ILE A 51 10.76 -8.42 19.26
N LEU A 52 10.00 -7.60 18.52
CA LEU A 52 10.48 -6.30 18.07
C LEU A 52 10.83 -5.37 19.24
N TYR A 53 10.03 -5.38 20.31
CA TYR A 53 10.35 -4.59 21.49
C TYR A 53 11.62 -5.09 22.20
N ALA A 54 11.81 -6.41 22.30
CA ALA A 54 13.01 -7.01 22.89
C ALA A 54 14.28 -6.69 22.07
N ASP A 55 14.17 -6.64 20.74
CA ASP A 55 15.30 -6.37 19.83
C ASP A 55 15.87 -4.95 19.94
N GLY A 56 15.06 -3.95 20.32
CA GLY A 56 15.53 -2.56 20.28
C GLY A 56 14.57 -1.52 20.84
N GLY A 57 13.64 -1.93 21.71
CA GLY A 57 12.65 -1.07 22.35
C GLY A 57 11.78 -0.31 21.36
N TYR A 58 11.37 0.90 21.75
CA TYR A 58 10.53 1.75 20.90
C TYR A 58 11.20 2.16 19.58
N GLY A 59 12.52 2.31 19.57
CA GLY A 59 13.29 2.63 18.36
C GLY A 59 13.24 1.53 17.30
N ARG A 60 12.93 0.28 17.66
CA ARG A 60 12.80 -0.83 16.70
C ARG A 60 11.59 -0.67 15.78
N TYR A 61 10.50 -0.09 16.28
CA TYR A 61 9.28 0.14 15.52
C TYR A 61 9.45 1.20 14.43
N TYR A 62 10.41 2.11 14.58
CA TYR A 62 10.69 3.21 13.66
C TYR A 62 11.90 2.95 12.73
N GLN A 63 12.40 1.72 12.67
CA GLN A 63 13.46 1.37 11.73
C GLN A 63 12.98 1.48 10.28
N GLY A 64 13.67 2.30 9.48
CA GLY A 64 13.26 2.64 8.11
C GLY A 64 12.42 3.91 7.96
N LEU A 65 12.31 4.73 9.02
CA LEU A 65 11.48 5.94 9.03
C LEU A 65 11.83 6.90 7.89
N GLY A 66 13.12 7.16 7.65
CA GLY A 66 13.55 8.05 6.56
C GLY A 66 13.05 7.58 5.19
N ALA A 67 13.17 6.28 4.89
CA ALA A 67 12.64 5.72 3.64
C ALA A 67 11.10 5.77 3.59
N ALA A 68 10.42 5.58 4.73
CA ALA A 68 8.97 5.69 4.82
C ALA A 68 8.45 7.12 4.58
N LEU A 69 9.15 8.13 5.11
CA LEU A 69 8.82 9.55 4.95
C LEU A 69 9.01 10.05 3.52
N VAL A 70 9.86 9.41 2.72
CA VAL A 70 9.96 9.69 1.28
C VAL A 70 8.93 8.88 0.50
N GLN A 71 8.85 7.58 0.77
CA GLN A 71 8.03 6.66 -0.02
C GLN A 71 6.53 6.90 0.14
N GLY A 72 6.05 7.18 1.35
CA GLY A 72 4.62 7.37 1.65
C GLY A 72 4.02 8.56 0.89
N PRO A 73 4.57 9.78 1.08
CA PRO A 73 4.19 10.98 0.34
C PRO A 73 4.33 10.82 -1.17
N ALA A 74 5.47 10.31 -1.66
CA ALA A 74 5.69 10.10 -3.09
C ALA A 74 4.66 9.14 -3.70
N ALA A 75 4.34 8.03 -3.00
CA ALA A 75 3.34 7.08 -3.45
C ALA A 75 1.95 7.70 -3.52
N ARG A 76 1.54 8.51 -2.53
CA ARG A 76 0.23 9.18 -2.59
C ARG A 76 0.15 10.24 -3.66
N PHE A 77 1.20 11.03 -3.80
CA PHE A 77 1.28 12.01 -4.87
C PHE A 77 1.12 11.34 -6.23
N GLY A 78 1.85 10.26 -6.49
CA GLY A 78 1.74 9.55 -7.76
C GLY A 78 0.42 8.83 -7.96
N ASP A 79 -0.18 8.25 -6.92
CA ASP A 79 -1.52 7.66 -7.00
C ASP A 79 -2.57 8.74 -7.39
N THR A 80 -2.48 9.95 -6.83
CA THR A 80 -3.36 11.07 -7.21
C THR A 80 -3.08 11.57 -8.63
N ALA A 81 -1.81 11.75 -8.98
CA ALA A 81 -1.40 12.20 -10.31
C ALA A 81 -1.79 11.20 -11.41
N ALA A 82 -1.66 9.89 -11.15
CA ALA A 82 -2.07 8.84 -12.06
C ALA A 82 -3.59 8.85 -12.29
N ASN A 83 -4.38 9.01 -11.23
CA ASN A 83 -5.84 9.09 -11.33
C ASN A 83 -6.30 10.33 -12.10
N VAL A 84 -5.72 11.50 -11.84
CA VAL A 84 -6.11 12.72 -12.60
C VAL A 84 -5.61 12.64 -14.04
N GLY A 85 -4.38 12.19 -14.24
CA GLY A 85 -3.77 12.05 -15.56
C GLY A 85 -4.56 11.11 -16.46
N ILE A 86 -5.04 9.98 -15.93
CA ILE A 86 -5.85 9.06 -16.73
C ILE A 86 -7.22 9.64 -17.05
N LEU A 87 -7.87 10.31 -16.10
CA LEU A 87 -9.15 10.98 -16.36
C LEU A 87 -9.02 12.10 -17.39
N ALA A 88 -7.89 12.83 -17.39
CA ALA A 88 -7.60 13.85 -18.39
C ALA A 88 -7.38 13.23 -19.79
N LEU A 89 -6.59 12.17 -19.89
CA LEU A 89 -6.35 11.42 -21.14
C LEU A 89 -7.64 10.84 -21.73
N PHE A 90 -8.52 10.31 -20.88
CA PHE A 90 -9.79 9.74 -21.31
C PHE A 90 -10.75 10.82 -21.81
N LYS A 91 -10.76 12.00 -21.17
CA LYS A 91 -11.61 13.13 -21.59
C LYS A 91 -11.08 13.84 -22.84
N SER A 92 -9.77 13.83 -23.08
CA SER A 92 -9.17 14.47 -24.26
C SER A 92 -9.33 13.65 -25.54
N ASN A 93 -9.64 12.35 -25.45
CA ASN A 93 -9.77 11.48 -26.60
C ASN A 93 -11.25 11.06 -26.82
N PRO A 94 -11.89 11.44 -27.95
CA PRO A 94 -13.29 11.14 -28.25
C PRO A 94 -13.64 9.64 -28.29
N VAL A 95 -12.65 8.77 -28.51
CA VAL A 95 -12.82 7.31 -28.54
C VAL A 95 -12.70 6.72 -27.12
N LEU A 96 -11.75 7.21 -26.32
CA LEU A 96 -11.52 6.70 -24.96
C LEU A 96 -12.58 7.19 -23.96
N SER A 97 -13.19 8.35 -24.19
CA SER A 97 -14.24 8.91 -23.33
C SER A 97 -15.51 8.04 -23.29
N LYS A 98 -15.74 7.22 -24.32
CA LYS A 98 -16.86 6.27 -24.41
C LYS A 98 -16.57 4.93 -23.73
N LEU A 99 -15.34 4.70 -23.27
CA LEU A 99 -15.01 3.43 -22.61
C LEU A 99 -15.72 3.33 -21.26
N PRO A 100 -16.26 2.15 -20.92
CA PRO A 100 -16.86 1.89 -19.62
C PRO A 100 -15.95 2.24 -18.45
N SER A 101 -16.53 2.66 -17.33
CA SER A 101 -15.81 3.06 -16.10
C SER A 101 -14.77 2.02 -15.63
N HIS A 102 -15.08 0.73 -15.76
CA HIS A 102 -14.17 -0.36 -15.40
C HIS A 102 -12.89 -0.39 -16.23
N ILE A 103 -12.95 -0.03 -17.52
CA ILE A 103 -11.76 0.04 -18.38
C ILE A 103 -10.89 1.23 -17.97
N GLN A 104 -11.49 2.38 -17.68
CA GLN A 104 -10.75 3.56 -17.20
C GLN A 104 -9.99 3.25 -15.90
N THR A 105 -10.63 2.51 -14.99
CA THR A 105 -10.02 2.01 -13.75
C THR A 105 -8.86 1.05 -13.99
N ILE A 106 -8.91 0.19 -15.01
CA ILE A 106 -7.81 -0.71 -15.38
C ILE A 106 -6.58 0.10 -15.78
N PHE A 107 -6.74 1.11 -16.64
CA PHE A 107 -5.63 1.96 -17.06
C PHE A 107 -5.07 2.80 -15.90
N GLY A 108 -5.93 3.36 -15.05
CA GLY A 108 -5.49 4.06 -13.84
C GLY A 108 -4.71 3.13 -12.89
N SER A 109 -5.16 1.89 -12.74
CA SER A 109 -4.49 0.86 -11.95
C SER A 109 -3.14 0.45 -12.54
N LEU A 110 -3.03 0.36 -13.87
CA LEU A 110 -1.78 0.06 -14.56
C LEU A 110 -0.76 1.20 -14.35
N LEU A 111 -1.18 2.45 -14.53
CA LEU A 111 -0.31 3.60 -14.31
C LEU A 111 0.16 3.70 -12.85
N ALA A 112 -0.75 3.47 -11.89
CA ALA A 112 -0.39 3.41 -10.47
C ALA A 112 0.58 2.25 -10.18
N ALA A 113 0.37 1.08 -10.78
CA ALA A 113 1.27 -0.06 -10.63
C ALA A 113 2.68 0.22 -11.19
N LEU A 114 2.77 0.87 -12.37
CA LEU A 114 4.05 1.29 -12.95
C LEU A 114 4.75 2.31 -12.06
N PHE A 115 4.02 3.30 -11.55
CA PHE A 115 4.57 4.27 -10.61
C PHE A 115 5.09 3.61 -9.33
N ARG A 116 4.39 2.60 -8.81
CA ARG A 116 4.84 1.80 -7.65
C ARG A 116 6.13 1.01 -7.94
N MET A 117 6.35 0.59 -9.18
CA MET A 117 7.61 -0.07 -9.58
C MET A 117 8.79 0.89 -9.47
N VAL A 118 8.62 2.15 -9.88
CA VAL A 118 9.65 3.20 -9.75
C VAL A 118 10.01 3.45 -8.27
N LEU A 119 9.03 3.42 -7.38
CA LEU A 119 9.24 3.59 -5.94
C LEU A 119 9.73 2.32 -5.21
N THR A 120 9.87 1.19 -5.92
CA THR A 120 10.24 -0.09 -5.29
C THR A 120 11.60 -0.05 -4.58
N PRO A 121 12.66 0.64 -5.07
CA PRO A 121 13.92 0.69 -4.35
C PRO A 121 13.80 1.28 -2.93
N ILE A 122 13.05 2.39 -2.79
CA ILE A 122 12.81 3.04 -1.50
C ILE A 122 11.96 2.14 -0.62
N ASP A 123 10.94 1.49 -1.21
CA ASP A 123 10.10 0.52 -0.52
C ASP A 123 10.87 -0.71 -0.03
N THR A 124 11.83 -1.21 -0.80
CA THR A 124 12.71 -2.33 -0.43
C THR A 124 13.60 -1.96 0.75
N VAL A 125 14.17 -0.74 0.76
CA VAL A 125 14.95 -0.23 1.91
C VAL A 125 14.05 -0.15 3.15
N LYS A 126 12.91 0.52 3.04
CA LYS A 126 11.92 0.64 4.13
C LYS A 126 11.52 -0.74 4.68
N THR A 127 11.08 -1.64 3.81
CA THR A 127 10.55 -2.95 4.20
C THR A 127 11.62 -3.86 4.78
N THR A 128 12.85 -3.81 4.25
CA THR A 128 13.98 -4.56 4.82
C THR A 128 14.32 -4.08 6.22
N LEU A 129 14.37 -2.75 6.45
CA LEU A 129 14.67 -2.19 7.77
C LEU A 129 13.53 -2.42 8.77
N GLN A 130 12.27 -2.37 8.33
CA GLN A 130 11.12 -2.67 9.18
C GLN A 130 11.13 -4.15 9.61
N ALA A 131 11.40 -5.07 8.68
CA ALA A 131 11.41 -6.50 8.98
C ALA A 131 12.66 -6.95 9.75
N GLN A 132 13.86 -6.52 9.35
CA GLN A 132 15.14 -7.01 9.90
C GLN A 132 15.80 -6.07 10.92
N GLY A 133 15.33 -4.83 11.07
CA GLY A 133 15.94 -3.84 11.96
C GLY A 133 17.28 -3.31 11.43
N LYS A 134 18.19 -2.96 12.35
CA LYS A 134 19.53 -2.42 12.02
C LYS A 134 20.36 -3.34 11.10
N PRO A 135 20.36 -4.68 11.27
CA PRO A 135 21.02 -5.62 10.34
C PRO A 135 20.54 -5.50 8.88
N GLY A 136 19.34 -4.95 8.64
CA GLY A 136 18.81 -4.72 7.30
C GLY A 136 19.73 -3.92 6.39
N TRP A 137 20.54 -2.99 6.93
CA TRP A 137 21.53 -2.25 6.15
C TRP A 137 22.65 -3.14 5.61
N ALA A 138 23.14 -4.08 6.42
CA ALA A 138 24.18 -5.02 6.01
C ALA A 138 23.64 -5.94 4.90
N ILE A 139 22.39 -6.41 5.03
CA ILE A 139 21.70 -7.21 4.02
C ILE A 139 21.58 -6.44 2.69
N LEU A 140 21.14 -5.17 2.73
CA LEU A 140 21.02 -4.34 1.53
C LEU A 140 22.38 -4.10 0.86
N ARG A 141 23.41 -3.72 1.63
CA ARG A 141 24.77 -3.50 1.11
C ARG A 141 25.35 -4.76 0.48
N ARG A 142 25.20 -5.91 1.14
CA ARG A 142 25.65 -7.21 0.61
C ARG A 142 24.94 -7.56 -0.69
N ARG A 143 23.63 -7.36 -0.77
CA ARG A 143 22.85 -7.63 -1.99
C ARG A 143 23.25 -6.72 -3.14
N ILE A 144 23.45 -5.44 -2.90
CA ILE A 144 23.93 -4.50 -3.92
C ILE A 144 25.32 -4.91 -4.41
N LYS A 145 26.22 -5.33 -3.50
CA LYS A 145 27.57 -5.78 -3.85
C LYS A 145 27.57 -7.06 -4.71
N ILE A 146 26.72 -8.03 -4.40
CA ILE A 146 26.69 -9.34 -5.08
C ILE A 146 25.84 -9.32 -6.36
N TYR A 147 24.66 -8.70 -6.31
CA TYR A 147 23.64 -8.78 -7.37
C TYR A 147 23.39 -7.44 -8.08
N GLY A 148 24.11 -6.38 -7.71
CA GLY A 148 23.95 -5.03 -8.26
C GLY A 148 22.72 -4.27 -7.75
N PHE A 149 22.57 -3.04 -8.25
CA PHE A 149 21.48 -2.12 -7.87
C PHE A 149 20.08 -2.68 -8.21
N GLY A 150 19.98 -3.53 -9.25
CA GLY A 150 18.74 -4.21 -9.63
C GLY A 150 18.12 -5.06 -8.50
N SER A 151 18.90 -5.44 -7.48
CA SER A 151 18.40 -6.14 -6.29
C SER A 151 17.37 -5.33 -5.49
N LEU A 152 17.42 -3.99 -5.56
CA LEU A 152 16.44 -3.13 -4.89
C LEU A 152 15.05 -3.18 -5.55
N PHE A 153 14.96 -3.63 -6.80
CA PHE A 153 13.71 -3.85 -7.52
C PHE A 153 13.12 -5.24 -7.30
N TYR A 154 13.74 -6.07 -6.45
CA TYR A 154 13.17 -7.38 -6.10
C TYR A 154 11.82 -7.15 -5.43
N GLY A 155 10.76 -7.74 -5.98
CA GLY A 155 9.39 -7.47 -5.52
C GLY A 155 8.64 -6.41 -6.32
N ALA A 156 9.24 -5.75 -7.32
CA ALA A 156 8.55 -4.75 -8.16
C ALA A 156 7.32 -5.35 -8.86
N PHE A 157 7.46 -6.51 -9.51
CA PHE A 157 6.35 -7.20 -10.16
C PHE A 157 5.27 -7.66 -9.18
N ALA A 158 5.65 -8.23 -8.03
CA ALA A 158 4.68 -8.58 -6.99
C ALA A 158 3.98 -7.34 -6.40
N THR A 159 4.65 -6.19 -6.33
CA THR A 159 4.06 -4.91 -5.93
C THR A 159 3.05 -4.41 -6.96
N ALA A 160 3.40 -4.47 -8.23
CA ALA A 160 2.52 -4.11 -9.34
C ALA A 160 1.29 -5.04 -9.36
N ALA A 161 1.50 -6.35 -9.31
CA ALA A 161 0.45 -7.35 -9.26
C ALA A 161 -0.47 -7.17 -8.04
N ALA A 162 0.10 -6.98 -6.84
CA ALA A 162 -0.70 -6.74 -5.63
C ALA A 162 -1.52 -5.44 -5.71
N THR A 163 -1.01 -4.42 -6.41
CA THR A 163 -1.74 -3.17 -6.64
C THR A 163 -2.88 -3.38 -7.63
N PHE A 164 -2.60 -4.05 -8.75
CA PHE A 164 -3.60 -4.34 -9.77
C PHE A 164 -4.72 -5.25 -9.25
N VAL A 165 -4.36 -6.40 -8.68
CA VAL A 165 -5.28 -7.38 -8.10
C VAL A 165 -6.01 -6.83 -6.87
N GLY A 166 -5.43 -5.85 -6.16
CA GLY A 166 -6.13 -5.16 -5.10
C GLY A 166 -7.16 -4.14 -5.61
N ASN A 167 -6.84 -3.39 -6.66
CA ASN A 167 -7.68 -2.30 -7.15
C ASN A 167 -9.01 -2.80 -7.71
N TYR A 168 -9.00 -3.83 -8.56
CA TYR A 168 -10.24 -4.30 -9.19
C TYR A 168 -11.32 -4.75 -8.19
N PRO A 169 -11.04 -5.65 -7.22
CA PRO A 169 -12.02 -6.02 -6.19
C PRO A 169 -12.45 -4.85 -5.33
N TRP A 170 -11.57 -3.87 -5.08
CA TRP A 170 -11.92 -2.67 -4.34
C TRP A 170 -13.02 -1.89 -5.06
N PHE A 171 -12.81 -1.54 -6.33
CA PHE A 171 -13.79 -0.77 -7.11
C PHE A 171 -15.07 -1.56 -7.36
N SER A 172 -14.97 -2.86 -7.63
CA SER A 172 -16.13 -3.73 -7.82
C SER A 172 -17.00 -3.77 -6.55
N THR A 173 -16.40 -4.00 -5.38
CA THR A 173 -17.13 -4.01 -4.10
C THR A 173 -17.69 -2.64 -3.77
N TYR A 174 -16.92 -1.58 -4.01
CA TYR A 174 -17.34 -0.20 -3.76
C TYR A 174 -18.58 0.16 -4.58
N ASN A 175 -18.57 -0.13 -5.89
CA ASN A 175 -19.70 0.16 -6.77
C ASN A 175 -20.93 -0.70 -6.45
N PHE A 176 -20.73 -2.00 -6.22
CA PHE A 176 -21.82 -2.92 -5.84
C PHE A 176 -22.54 -2.46 -4.57
N LEU A 177 -21.79 -2.14 -3.51
CA LEU A 177 -22.38 -1.66 -2.26
C LEU A 177 -22.98 -0.24 -2.39
N GLN A 178 -22.45 0.59 -3.29
CA GLN A 178 -23.05 1.89 -3.59
C GLN A 178 -24.40 1.77 -4.29
N GLU A 179 -24.62 0.76 -5.12
CA GLU A 179 -25.91 0.52 -5.77
C GLU A 179 -26.91 -0.17 -4.83
N LEU A 180 -26.42 -1.10 -4.00
CA LEU A 180 -27.26 -1.88 -3.09
C LEU A 180 -27.78 -1.07 -1.89
N LEU A 181 -26.93 -0.20 -1.30
CA LEU A 181 -27.30 0.53 -0.09
C LEU A 181 -28.15 1.76 -0.40
N PRO A 182 -29.21 2.04 0.38
CA PRO A 182 -30.08 3.18 0.14
C PRO A 182 -29.30 4.51 0.19
N PRO A 183 -29.76 5.53 -0.55
CA PRO A 183 -29.16 6.85 -0.52
C PRO A 183 -29.30 7.46 0.88
N ALA A 184 -28.22 8.09 1.35
CA ALA A 184 -28.21 8.75 2.64
C ALA A 184 -29.00 10.07 2.58
N GLN A 185 -29.78 10.34 3.62
CA GLN A 185 -30.61 11.55 3.71
C GLN A 185 -29.88 12.68 4.43
N ASN A 186 -29.06 12.36 5.43
CA ASN A 186 -28.33 13.32 6.25
C ASN A 186 -26.81 13.20 6.07
N LEU A 187 -26.06 14.26 6.40
CA LEU A 187 -24.60 14.30 6.29
C LEU A 187 -23.92 13.17 7.07
N VAL A 188 -24.34 12.93 8.31
CA VAL A 188 -23.80 11.85 9.16
C VAL A 188 -24.02 10.49 8.52
N GLN A 189 -25.23 10.24 8.00
CA GLN A 189 -25.55 8.99 7.30
C GLN A 189 -24.73 8.84 6.01
N LYS A 190 -24.46 9.93 5.29
CA LYS A 190 -23.61 9.93 4.09
C LYS A 190 -22.17 9.55 4.43
N LEU A 191 -21.62 10.13 5.51
CA LEU A 191 -20.27 9.82 5.98
C LEU A 191 -20.15 8.37 6.46
N ILE A 192 -21.09 7.90 7.28
CA ILE A 192 -21.10 6.51 7.77
C ILE A 192 -21.23 5.52 6.61
N ARG A 193 -22.14 5.79 5.66
CA ARG A 193 -22.31 4.96 4.45
C ARG A 193 -21.03 4.89 3.64
N GLN A 194 -20.39 6.02 3.35
CA GLN A 194 -19.13 6.05 2.60
C GLN A 194 -18.00 5.33 3.34
N ALA A 195 -17.89 5.52 4.65
CA ALA A 195 -16.90 4.84 5.49
C ALA A 195 -17.11 3.32 5.49
N ALA A 196 -18.34 2.85 5.66
CA ALA A 196 -18.68 1.43 5.66
C ALA A 196 -18.38 0.77 4.30
N ILE A 197 -18.82 1.40 3.21
CA ILE A 197 -18.56 0.91 1.84
C ILE A 197 -17.05 0.85 1.58
N GLY A 198 -16.33 1.93 1.90
CA GLY A 198 -14.88 2.01 1.71
C GLY A 198 -14.11 0.99 2.56
N PHE A 199 -14.56 0.73 3.79
CA PHE A 199 -13.98 -0.28 4.66
C PHE A 199 -14.20 -1.69 4.11
N CYS A 200 -15.43 -2.05 3.73
CA CYS A 200 -15.74 -3.35 3.11
C CYS A 200 -14.93 -3.58 1.84
N ALA A 201 -14.86 -2.58 0.95
CA ALA A 201 -14.05 -2.64 -0.26
C ALA A 201 -12.56 -2.85 0.06
N SER A 202 -12.05 -2.21 1.12
CA SER A 202 -10.66 -2.37 1.57
C SER A 202 -10.38 -3.76 2.13
N VAL A 203 -11.31 -4.34 2.90
CA VAL A 203 -11.19 -5.70 3.44
C VAL A 203 -11.14 -6.74 2.32
N VAL A 204 -12.03 -6.63 1.32
CA VAL A 204 -12.05 -7.53 0.17
C VAL A 204 -10.74 -7.41 -0.62
N SER A 205 -10.34 -6.18 -0.94
CA SER A 205 -9.09 -5.89 -1.65
C SER A 205 -7.85 -6.44 -0.93
N ASP A 206 -7.77 -6.22 0.38
CA ASP A 206 -6.65 -6.68 1.19
C ASP A 206 -6.61 -8.21 1.25
N THR A 207 -7.75 -8.86 1.36
CA THR A 207 -7.86 -10.33 1.40
C THR A 207 -7.38 -10.94 0.09
N VAL A 208 -7.86 -10.44 -1.05
CA VAL A 208 -7.50 -10.97 -2.38
C VAL A 208 -6.02 -10.68 -2.72
N SER A 209 -5.48 -9.54 -2.29
CA SER A 209 -4.10 -9.16 -2.58
C SER A 209 -3.07 -9.62 -1.55
N ASN A 210 -3.48 -10.24 -0.44
CA ASN A 210 -2.57 -10.49 0.70
C ASN A 210 -1.40 -11.41 0.35
N SER A 211 -1.66 -12.54 -0.32
CA SER A 211 -0.62 -13.52 -0.69
C SER A 211 0.48 -12.88 -1.56
N LEU A 212 0.11 -12.00 -2.48
CA LEU A 212 1.05 -11.23 -3.31
C LEU A 212 1.92 -10.28 -2.47
N ARG A 213 1.37 -9.73 -1.39
CA ARG A 213 2.11 -8.87 -0.45
C ARG A 213 3.05 -9.69 0.43
N VAL A 214 2.62 -10.88 0.85
CA VAL A 214 3.47 -11.81 1.59
C VAL A 214 4.68 -12.20 0.75
N ILE A 215 4.51 -12.68 -0.50
CA ILE A 215 5.63 -13.05 -1.37
C ILE A 215 6.52 -11.86 -1.73
N LYS A 216 5.92 -10.66 -1.90
CA LYS A 216 6.65 -9.42 -2.14
C LYS A 216 7.60 -9.16 -0.96
N THR A 217 7.07 -9.07 0.25
CA THR A 217 7.86 -8.76 1.44
C THR A 217 8.88 -9.86 1.71
N TYR A 218 8.49 -11.13 1.60
CA TYR A 218 9.41 -12.25 1.78
C TYR A 218 10.61 -12.14 0.83
N ARG A 219 10.38 -11.88 -0.45
CA ARG A 219 11.46 -11.68 -1.44
C ARG A 219 12.28 -10.41 -1.23
N GLN A 220 11.64 -9.30 -0.87
CA GLN A 220 12.31 -8.01 -0.61
C GLN A 220 13.22 -8.05 0.60
N VAL A 221 12.88 -8.84 1.61
CA VAL A 221 13.60 -8.87 2.88
C VAL A 221 14.66 -9.97 2.90
N ASN A 222 14.51 -11.01 2.08
CA ASN A 222 15.44 -12.13 2.08
C ASN A 222 16.86 -11.75 1.63
N ASP A 223 17.85 -12.31 2.32
CA ASP A 223 19.27 -11.98 2.13
C ASP A 223 19.80 -12.46 0.78
N THR A 224 19.31 -13.62 0.33
CA THR A 224 19.69 -14.24 -0.94
C THR A 224 18.63 -14.00 -2.00
N LYS A 225 19.04 -14.09 -3.27
CA LYS A 225 18.13 -14.02 -4.40
C LYS A 225 17.20 -15.23 -4.39
N ILE A 226 15.93 -15.00 -4.11
CA ILE A 226 14.87 -16.02 -4.18
C ILE A 226 13.84 -15.63 -5.24
N SER A 227 13.35 -16.63 -5.96
CA SER A 227 12.22 -16.47 -6.89
C SER A 227 10.90 -16.36 -6.14
N TYR A 228 9.85 -15.91 -6.81
CA TYR A 228 8.50 -15.84 -6.22
C TYR A 228 7.95 -17.23 -5.87
N THR A 229 8.26 -18.24 -6.67
CA THR A 229 7.86 -19.63 -6.41
C THR A 229 8.58 -20.20 -5.20
N GLN A 230 9.88 -19.94 -5.04
CA GLN A 230 10.62 -20.32 -3.83
C GLN A 230 10.10 -19.60 -2.59
N ALA A 231 9.78 -18.30 -2.69
CA ALA A 231 9.18 -17.55 -1.59
C ALA A 231 7.83 -18.16 -1.18
N ALA A 232 6.94 -18.47 -2.14
CA ALA A 232 5.66 -19.10 -1.87
C ALA A 232 5.83 -20.49 -1.23
N LYS A 233 6.71 -21.34 -1.78
CA LYS A 233 7.01 -22.66 -1.22
C LYS A 233 7.53 -22.57 0.21
N ALA A 234 8.43 -21.64 0.50
CA ALA A 234 8.97 -21.45 1.84
C ALA A 234 7.88 -21.01 2.83
N VAL A 235 7.02 -20.07 2.45
CA VAL A 235 5.90 -19.62 3.29
C VAL A 235 4.90 -20.75 3.54
N ILE A 236 4.54 -21.51 2.49
CA ILE A 236 3.62 -22.65 2.61
C ILE A 236 4.22 -23.76 3.47
N ALA A 237 5.53 -23.99 3.39
CA ALA A 237 6.19 -24.98 4.24
C ALA A 237 6.17 -24.59 5.73
N THR A 238 6.20 -23.29 6.06
CA THR A 238 6.19 -22.82 7.46
C THR A 238 4.75 -22.68 8.02
N ASP A 239 3.82 -22.07 7.27
CA ASP A 239 2.48 -21.73 7.79
C ASP A 239 1.33 -22.44 7.06
N GLY A 240 1.64 -23.34 6.14
CA GLY A 240 0.65 -23.99 5.29
C GLY A 240 0.02 -23.06 4.24
N VAL A 241 -0.90 -23.62 3.46
CA VAL A 241 -1.63 -22.88 2.41
C VAL A 241 -2.51 -21.80 3.02
N PHE A 242 -3.18 -22.08 4.15
CA PHE A 242 -4.02 -21.09 4.82
C PHE A 242 -3.19 -19.89 5.33
N GLY A 243 -2.03 -20.15 5.94
CA GLY A 243 -1.11 -19.10 6.37
C GLY A 243 -0.57 -18.29 5.20
N PHE A 244 -0.26 -18.91 4.05
CA PHE A 244 0.15 -18.19 2.85
C PHE A 244 -0.83 -17.09 2.41
N PHE A 245 -2.14 -17.33 2.54
CA PHE A 245 -3.16 -16.33 2.20
C PHE A 245 -3.51 -15.38 3.36
N THR A 246 -3.37 -15.80 4.62
CA THR A 246 -3.88 -15.04 5.78
C THR A 246 -2.80 -14.41 6.67
N ARG A 247 -1.52 -14.73 6.47
CA ARG A 247 -0.39 -14.20 7.24
C ARG A 247 -0.43 -12.67 7.26
N GLY A 248 -0.43 -12.09 8.47
CA GLY A 248 -0.48 -10.63 8.68
C GLY A 248 -1.79 -9.92 8.28
N LEU A 249 -2.79 -10.63 7.76
CA LEU A 249 -4.01 -10.03 7.22
C LEU A 249 -4.83 -9.28 8.28
N LYS A 250 -4.96 -9.84 9.49
CA LYS A 250 -5.67 -9.18 10.60
C LYS A 250 -5.04 -7.83 10.95
N THR A 251 -3.71 -7.81 11.10
CA THR A 251 -2.92 -6.60 11.37
C THR A 251 -3.08 -5.59 10.24
N ARG A 252 -3.10 -6.06 8.99
CA ARG A 252 -3.30 -5.23 7.80
C ARG A 252 -4.66 -4.54 7.80
N ILE A 253 -5.74 -5.30 7.99
CA ILE A 253 -7.12 -4.77 8.03
C ILE A 253 -7.23 -3.72 9.14
N PHE A 254 -6.73 -4.03 10.34
CA PHE A 254 -6.76 -3.10 11.46
C PHE A 254 -5.93 -1.83 11.19
N THR A 255 -4.71 -1.98 10.66
CA THR A 255 -3.85 -0.84 10.31
C THR A 255 -4.48 0.04 9.24
N ASN A 256 -5.09 -0.56 8.20
CA ASN A 256 -5.74 0.21 7.14
C ASN A 256 -7.01 0.89 7.64
N GLY A 257 -7.76 0.27 8.57
CA GLY A 257 -8.89 0.92 9.26
C GLY A 257 -8.46 2.19 10.00
N LEU A 258 -7.41 2.10 10.83
CA LEU A 258 -6.84 3.26 11.53
C LEU A 258 -6.35 4.33 10.54
N GLN A 259 -5.68 3.91 9.47
CA GLN A 259 -5.20 4.83 8.45
C GLN A 259 -6.34 5.58 7.75
N SER A 260 -7.44 4.90 7.42
CA SER A 260 -8.60 5.54 6.78
C SER A 260 -9.28 6.56 7.70
N ILE A 261 -9.40 6.26 9.00
CA ILE A 261 -9.93 7.20 10.00
C ILE A 261 -9.02 8.43 10.09
N MET A 262 -7.71 8.22 10.25
CA MET A 262 -6.74 9.31 10.32
C MET A 262 -6.72 10.15 9.05
N PHE A 263 -6.72 9.53 7.88
CA PHE A 263 -6.75 10.24 6.60
C PHE A 263 -7.97 11.15 6.50
N SER A 264 -9.15 10.64 6.84
CA SER A 264 -10.40 11.40 6.73
C SER A 264 -10.42 12.64 7.63
N ILE A 265 -9.88 12.52 8.84
CA ILE A 265 -9.76 13.63 9.80
C ILE A 265 -8.71 14.64 9.31
N LEU A 266 -7.51 14.17 8.98
CA LEU A 266 -6.38 15.03 8.60
C LEU A 266 -6.61 15.73 7.26
N TRP A 267 -7.18 15.03 6.29
CA TRP A 267 -7.53 15.60 5.01
C TRP A 267 -8.50 16.76 5.16
N LYS A 268 -9.52 16.61 6.01
CA LYS A 268 -10.48 17.68 6.28
C LYS A 268 -9.81 18.87 6.98
N LEU A 269 -9.02 18.61 8.03
CA LEU A 269 -8.26 19.65 8.73
C LEU A 269 -7.30 20.42 7.81
N PHE A 270 -6.63 19.75 6.87
CA PHE A 270 -5.71 20.39 5.92
C PHE A 270 -6.40 21.07 4.74
N LEU A 271 -7.66 20.76 4.44
CA LEU A 271 -8.45 21.50 3.46
C LEU A 271 -9.08 22.76 4.06
N ASP A 272 -9.35 22.73 5.36
CA ASP A 272 -9.94 23.84 6.11
C ASP A 272 -8.86 24.86 6.58
N LEU A 273 -7.56 24.53 6.41
CA LEU A 273 -6.38 25.39 6.66
C LEU A 273 -5.91 26.06 5.37
#